data_AF-A0A0E9ND22-F1
#
_entry.id   AF-A0A0E9ND22-F1
#
_cell.length_a   1.000
_cell.length_b   1.000
_cell.length_c   1.000
_cell.angle_alpha   90.00
_cell.angle_beta   90.00
_cell.angle_gamma   90.00
#
_symmetry.space_group_name_H-M   'P 1'
#
loop_
_entity.id
_entity.type
_entity.pdbx_description
1 polymer ?
#
loop_
_entity_poly.entity_id
_entity_poly.type
_entity_poly.pdbx_seq_one_letter_code
_entity_poly.pdbx_strand_id
1 'polypeptide(L)'
;MSVRRVTVLTGAALRQALPKVQLAVRRAFARQVGVSCRSLHSTRPLFQHETFDPATIERESDEVDVCIIGGGPAGLSAAIRIKQLAEDEGRDIRVLVLEKAGEMGAHTLSGAVIEPRALNELFPEWRDNPPSPLTPVKDDAVKFLTEKGSFPLPLPPQMHNEGNYIVSLNHVVKWLAEKAEELGVEVYPGFAASEVLYNEDGSVKGVATNDVGLGRDGKPKSTYERGMEFHAKLTFFAEGCHGSLTKQIVKKFNLRKGIDPQTYGLGLKEVWEVPAENWKEGHVSHSLGWPLKKDTYGGGWMYHFGENLVSVGLVIGLDYPNPYLNPYMEFQRMKHHPMYADVLKGGKCISYGARTLNEGGYQSVPRLTFPGGVLIGDTAGFLNVPKIKGTHAAMKSGMLAAEAAVKALASDAPGAIQLYDYETSIKDSYVMKELYEVRNVRPSFHTKLGVYGGLLYSGIDTLILRGKAPWTFKHPSTDAAATKKASECEPIEYPKPDGELSFDLLTNVARTGTNHEEDQPVHLQVEDWVKHAEAAYPDYKGIENRFCPAGVYEYIDDEKSAVGKRFQINAQNCIHCKTCDIKVPTQDINWQVPQGGEGPQYTLT
;
A
#
# COMPACT_ATOMS: atom_id res chain seq x y z
N MET A 1 58.85 -11.84 14.70
CA MET A 1 59.87 -11.27 15.61
C MET A 1 59.75 -9.75 15.58
N SER A 2 59.86 -9.07 16.74
CA SER A 2 59.92 -7.59 16.94
C SER A 2 58.93 -6.72 16.14
N VAL A 3 57.83 -6.17 16.69
CA VAL A 3 57.61 -5.38 17.93
C VAL A 3 58.33 -4.03 17.96
N ARG A 4 57.55 -2.93 17.87
CA ARG A 4 57.72 -1.72 18.71
C ARG A 4 56.38 -0.96 18.83
N ARG A 5 55.84 -0.91 20.06
CA ARG A 5 54.84 0.08 20.52
C ARG A 5 55.57 1.32 21.07
N VAL A 6 54.83 2.41 21.27
CA VAL A 6 54.98 3.52 22.27
C VAL A 6 54.29 4.78 21.67
N THR A 7 53.47 5.60 22.35
CA THR A 7 52.76 5.51 23.64
C THR A 7 51.60 6.53 23.62
N VAL A 8 50.53 6.26 24.38
CA VAL A 8 49.41 7.19 24.63
C VAL A 8 49.75 8.16 25.76
N LEU A 9 49.38 9.45 25.64
CA LEU A 9 49.24 10.35 26.78
C LEU A 9 47.88 11.04 26.76
N THR A 10 47.17 10.91 27.89
CA THR A 10 45.90 11.57 28.21
C THR A 10 46.17 12.74 29.18
N GLY A 11 45.23 13.69 29.29
CA GLY A 11 45.24 14.67 30.38
C GLY A 11 44.62 16.03 30.02
N ALA A 12 43.41 16.29 30.48
CA ALA A 12 42.75 17.58 30.36
C ALA A 12 42.89 18.41 31.66
N ALA A 13 43.02 19.74 31.56
CA ALA A 13 42.69 20.67 32.64
C ALA A 13 42.51 22.14 32.16
N LEU A 14 41.34 22.70 32.46
CA LEU A 14 40.99 24.10 32.76
C LEU A 14 41.80 25.27 32.14
N ARG A 15 41.08 26.23 31.53
CA ARG A 15 40.67 27.49 32.21
C ARG A 15 39.62 28.28 31.43
N GLN A 16 38.80 29.05 32.16
CA GLN A 16 37.67 29.83 31.66
C GLN A 16 37.97 31.34 31.56
N ALA A 17 37.46 31.95 30.49
CA ALA A 17 36.62 33.16 30.44
C ALA A 17 37.09 34.57 30.90
N LEU A 18 36.66 35.55 30.06
CA LEU A 18 36.38 36.98 30.31
C LEU A 18 37.58 37.96 30.39
N PRO A 19 37.39 39.19 29.84
CA PRO A 19 36.77 40.26 30.62
C PRO A 19 35.62 41.04 29.93
N LYS A 20 34.75 41.65 30.75
CA LYS A 20 33.88 42.79 30.37
C LYS A 20 34.57 44.09 30.75
N VAL A 21 34.51 45.13 29.91
CA VAL A 21 34.64 46.54 30.35
C VAL A 21 33.60 47.38 29.60
N GLN A 22 33.00 48.35 30.29
CA GLN A 22 31.92 49.21 29.82
C GLN A 22 32.28 50.70 29.96
N LEU A 23 31.46 51.55 29.32
CA LEU A 23 31.18 52.97 29.61
C LEU A 23 32.02 54.11 28.95
N ALA A 24 31.42 54.65 27.88
CA ALA A 24 30.89 56.02 27.77
C ALA A 24 31.80 57.28 27.79
N VAL A 25 31.63 58.09 26.73
CA VAL A 25 31.73 59.56 26.76
C VAL A 25 30.46 60.15 26.10
N ARG A 26 30.02 61.33 26.55
CA ARG A 26 28.70 61.95 26.24
C ARG A 26 28.81 63.19 25.33
N ARG A 27 27.61 63.60 24.84
CA ARG A 27 27.17 64.93 24.35
C ARG A 27 27.43 65.22 22.85
N ALA A 28 26.59 65.99 22.16
CA ALA A 28 25.15 66.33 22.31
C ALA A 28 24.75 67.22 21.11
N PHE A 29 23.54 67.08 20.55
CA PHE A 29 22.65 68.19 20.15
C PHE A 29 21.26 67.62 19.78
N ALA A 30 20.20 68.43 19.87
CA ALA A 30 18.81 67.96 19.92
C ALA A 30 17.85 68.81 19.06
N ARG A 31 16.59 68.31 18.94
CA ARG A 31 15.43 68.78 18.12
C ARG A 31 15.49 68.27 16.66
N GLN A 32 14.40 67.82 16.01
CA GLN A 32 12.96 67.65 16.34
C GLN A 32 12.35 66.66 15.28
N VAL A 33 11.17 65.99 15.36
CA VAL A 33 9.93 66.06 16.18
C VAL A 33 9.40 64.62 16.48
N GLY A 34 8.58 64.47 17.54
CA GLY A 34 7.51 63.47 17.78
C GLY A 34 7.46 62.10 17.07
N VAL A 35 7.54 61.03 17.87
CA VAL A 35 7.13 59.66 17.47
C VAL A 35 5.68 59.41 17.89
N SER A 36 4.80 59.23 16.90
CA SER A 36 3.45 58.70 17.11
C SER A 36 3.49 57.17 17.03
N CYS A 37 2.80 56.50 17.95
CA CYS A 37 2.67 55.04 17.92
C CYS A 37 1.81 54.61 16.72
N ARG A 38 2.33 53.70 15.88
CA ARG A 38 1.53 52.89 14.95
C ARG A 38 2.02 51.45 14.95
N SER A 39 1.10 50.53 15.16
CA SER A 39 1.30 49.10 14.96
C SER A 39 1.60 48.81 13.49
N LEU A 40 2.72 48.15 13.21
CA LEU A 40 2.99 47.54 11.91
C LEU A 40 2.58 46.07 11.96
N HIS A 41 1.29 45.83 11.72
CA HIS A 41 0.87 44.58 11.09
C HIS A 41 1.26 44.64 9.61
N SER A 42 2.40 44.07 9.24
CA SER A 42 2.66 43.47 7.92
C SER A 42 4.10 43.00 7.82
N THR A 43 4.30 41.69 7.92
CA THR A 43 5.34 41.00 7.14
C THR A 43 4.72 39.72 6.58
N ARG A 44 4.04 39.84 5.44
CA ARG A 44 3.93 38.70 4.52
C ARG A 44 5.35 38.22 4.21
N PRO A 45 5.65 36.92 4.24
CA PRO A 45 6.73 36.42 3.42
C PRO A 45 6.24 36.45 1.97
N LEU A 46 6.51 37.55 1.27
CA LEU A 46 6.50 37.57 -0.18
C LEU A 46 7.70 36.75 -0.65
N PHE A 47 7.53 35.44 -0.76
CA PHE A 47 8.45 34.56 -1.48
C PHE A 47 8.31 34.84 -3.00
N GLN A 48 8.77 36.01 -3.43
CA GLN A 48 9.24 36.23 -4.80
C GLN A 48 10.72 35.90 -4.85
N HIS A 49 11.02 34.60 -4.76
CA HIS A 49 12.21 34.05 -5.39
C HIS A 49 11.76 33.43 -6.72
N GLU A 50 12.63 33.41 -7.71
CA GLU A 50 12.37 32.72 -8.98
C GLU A 50 12.04 31.27 -8.68
N THR A 51 10.75 30.92 -8.79
CA THR A 51 10.28 29.57 -8.58
C THR A 51 10.76 28.75 -9.76
N PHE A 52 11.69 27.84 -9.50
CA PHE A 52 12.02 26.79 -10.45
C PHE A 52 10.73 26.07 -10.83
N ASP A 53 10.38 26.16 -12.11
CA ASP A 53 9.23 25.49 -12.69
C ASP A 53 9.74 24.35 -13.57
N PRO A 54 9.60 23.07 -13.14
CA PRO A 54 9.97 21.91 -13.94
C PRO A 54 9.40 21.95 -15.36
N ALA A 55 8.22 22.57 -15.57
CA ALA A 55 7.60 22.68 -16.89
C ALA A 55 8.40 23.51 -17.90
N THR A 56 9.40 24.28 -17.46
CA THR A 56 10.30 25.07 -18.34
C THR A 56 11.46 24.26 -18.94
N ILE A 57 11.73 23.05 -18.44
CA ILE A 57 12.75 22.13 -18.97
C ILE A 57 12.06 21.07 -19.82
N GLU A 58 12.48 20.87 -21.06
CA GLU A 58 11.92 19.84 -21.94
C GLU A 58 12.15 18.42 -21.35
N ARG A 59 11.18 17.52 -21.49
CA ARG A 59 11.33 16.11 -21.09
C ARG A 59 11.73 15.29 -22.30
N GLU A 60 12.66 14.36 -22.09
CA GLU A 60 12.84 13.23 -23.01
C GLU A 60 11.54 12.41 -23.05
N SER A 61 11.20 11.90 -24.24
CA SER A 61 9.95 11.18 -24.48
C SER A 61 10.16 9.97 -25.38
N ASP A 62 9.48 8.88 -25.09
CA ASP A 62 9.51 7.64 -25.88
C ASP A 62 8.10 7.14 -26.20
N GLU A 63 7.95 6.45 -27.33
CA GLU A 63 6.66 5.95 -27.85
C GLU A 63 6.56 4.42 -27.76
N VAL A 64 5.47 3.95 -27.15
CA VAL A 64 5.16 2.52 -26.99
C VAL A 64 3.72 2.21 -27.41
N ASP A 65 3.40 0.95 -27.72
CA ASP A 65 2.01 0.56 -27.97
C ASP A 65 1.23 0.48 -26.66
N VAL A 66 1.83 -0.15 -25.64
CA VAL A 66 1.22 -0.33 -24.32
C VAL A 66 2.21 0.01 -23.21
N CYS A 67 1.83 0.97 -22.36
CA CYS A 67 2.52 1.27 -21.11
C CYS A 67 1.73 0.72 -19.92
N ILE A 68 2.38 -0.02 -19.04
CA ILE A 68 1.77 -0.71 -17.90
C ILE A 68 2.37 -0.16 -16.60
N ILE A 69 1.52 0.38 -15.74
CA ILE A 69 1.93 1.05 -14.51
C ILE A 69 1.77 0.11 -13.33
N GLY A 70 2.87 -0.51 -12.90
CA GLY A 70 2.95 -1.44 -11.77
C GLY A 70 3.33 -2.86 -12.20
N GLY A 71 4.49 -3.32 -11.76
CA GLY A 71 5.05 -4.67 -11.98
C GLY A 71 4.43 -5.74 -11.09
N GLY A 72 3.15 -5.60 -10.71
CA GLY A 72 2.43 -6.59 -9.91
C GLY A 72 1.86 -7.75 -10.76
N PRO A 73 1.24 -8.77 -10.13
CA PRO A 73 0.70 -9.93 -10.85
C PRO A 73 -0.28 -9.58 -11.97
N ALA A 74 -1.06 -8.50 -11.84
CA ALA A 74 -1.94 -8.02 -12.91
C ALA A 74 -1.18 -7.43 -14.10
N GLY A 75 -0.22 -6.54 -13.85
CA GLY A 75 0.55 -5.85 -14.87
C GLY A 75 1.43 -6.81 -15.67
N LEU A 76 2.16 -7.69 -14.98
CA LEU A 76 3.00 -8.70 -15.62
C LEU A 76 2.16 -9.72 -16.41
N SER A 77 1.01 -10.18 -15.88
CA SER A 77 0.13 -11.08 -16.64
C SER A 77 -0.47 -10.41 -17.88
N ALA A 78 -0.73 -9.10 -17.85
CA ALA A 78 -1.14 -8.34 -19.03
C ALA A 78 0.01 -8.28 -20.05
N ALA A 79 1.22 -7.92 -19.61
CA ALA A 79 2.39 -7.78 -20.48
C ALA A 79 2.73 -9.08 -21.22
N ILE A 80 2.83 -10.18 -20.47
CA ILE A 80 3.06 -11.54 -20.97
C ILE A 80 1.98 -11.93 -21.98
N ARG A 81 0.71 -11.73 -21.63
CA ARG A 81 -0.41 -12.12 -22.51
C ARG A 81 -0.46 -11.27 -23.79
N ILE A 82 -0.06 -10.00 -23.75
CA ILE A 82 0.08 -9.18 -24.96
C ILE A 82 1.17 -9.77 -25.87
N LYS A 83 2.37 -10.08 -25.35
CA LYS A 83 3.46 -10.62 -26.18
C LYS A 83 3.14 -12.01 -26.74
N GLN A 84 2.55 -12.91 -25.94
CA GLN A 84 2.07 -14.22 -26.42
C GLN A 84 1.11 -14.07 -27.61
N LEU A 85 0.08 -13.22 -27.49
CA LEU A 85 -0.90 -13.00 -28.55
C LEU A 85 -0.31 -12.25 -29.76
N ALA A 86 0.64 -11.35 -29.55
CA ALA A 86 1.34 -10.65 -30.62
C ALA A 86 2.19 -11.63 -31.44
N GLU A 87 2.90 -12.56 -30.79
CA GLU A 87 3.65 -13.64 -31.44
C GLU A 87 2.73 -14.59 -32.22
N ASP A 88 1.62 -15.04 -31.62
CA ASP A 88 0.58 -15.85 -32.28
C ASP A 88 -0.01 -15.17 -33.53
N GLU A 89 -0.21 -13.85 -33.50
CA GLU A 89 -0.71 -13.04 -34.63
C GLU A 89 0.39 -12.62 -35.63
N GLY A 90 1.67 -12.90 -35.35
CA GLY A 90 2.80 -12.46 -36.18
C GLY A 90 3.01 -10.94 -36.20
N ARG A 91 2.69 -10.27 -35.09
CA ARG A 91 2.72 -8.80 -34.94
C ARG A 91 3.79 -8.40 -33.94
N ASP A 92 4.42 -7.26 -34.20
CA ASP A 92 5.21 -6.58 -33.16
C ASP A 92 4.31 -5.60 -32.39
N ILE A 93 4.41 -5.66 -31.07
CA ILE A 93 3.72 -4.77 -30.12
C ILE A 93 4.74 -4.45 -29.03
N ARG A 94 5.08 -3.18 -28.89
CA ARG A 94 6.04 -2.69 -27.89
C ARG A 94 5.33 -2.49 -26.55
N VAL A 95 5.74 -3.28 -25.55
CA VAL A 95 5.13 -3.30 -24.22
C VAL A 95 6.16 -2.91 -23.17
N LEU A 96 5.85 -1.85 -22.41
CA LEU A 96 6.68 -1.32 -21.33
C LEU A 96 5.97 -1.49 -19.98
N VAL A 97 6.67 -1.99 -18.97
CA VAL A 97 6.20 -2.10 -17.58
C VAL A 97 7.06 -1.19 -16.70
N LEU A 98 6.45 -0.17 -16.11
CA LEU A 98 7.09 0.72 -15.14
C LEU A 98 6.76 0.26 -13.71
N GLU A 99 7.77 0.06 -12.87
CA GLU A 99 7.61 -0.28 -11.45
C GLU A 99 8.48 0.61 -10.56
N LYS A 100 7.89 1.07 -9.45
CA LYS A 100 8.55 1.96 -8.50
C LYS A 100 9.62 1.26 -7.67
N ALA A 101 9.49 -0.03 -7.44
CA ALA A 101 10.41 -0.85 -6.65
C ALA A 101 11.77 -0.95 -7.35
N GLY A 102 12.87 -0.78 -6.62
CA GLY A 102 14.23 -0.90 -7.17
C GLY A 102 14.57 -2.28 -7.74
N GLU A 103 13.86 -3.31 -7.29
CA GLU A 103 13.79 -4.62 -7.94
C GLU A 103 12.34 -5.07 -8.08
N MET A 104 12.04 -5.86 -9.12
CA MET A 104 10.73 -6.49 -9.27
C MET A 104 10.37 -7.29 -8.01
N GLY A 105 9.13 -7.14 -7.55
CA GLY A 105 8.65 -7.80 -6.33
C GLY A 105 9.04 -7.13 -5.01
N ALA A 106 10.01 -6.21 -4.92
CA ALA A 106 10.44 -5.65 -3.63
C ALA A 106 9.37 -4.81 -2.90
N HIS A 107 8.33 -4.34 -3.61
CA HIS A 107 7.12 -3.71 -3.02
C HIS A 107 5.92 -4.67 -2.86
N THR A 108 6.07 -5.94 -3.20
CA THR A 108 4.99 -6.94 -3.15
C THR A 108 4.87 -7.53 -1.74
N LEU A 109 3.65 -7.56 -1.21
CA LEU A 109 3.35 -8.14 0.10
C LEU A 109 1.98 -8.78 0.11
N SER A 110 1.91 -10.05 0.57
CA SER A 110 0.68 -10.80 0.74
C SER A 110 0.83 -11.95 1.73
N GLY A 111 -0.26 -12.38 2.38
CA GLY A 111 -0.26 -13.67 3.07
C GLY A 111 0.07 -14.83 2.12
N ALA A 112 -0.41 -14.74 0.86
CA ALA A 112 -0.02 -15.56 -0.28
C ALA A 112 -0.32 -17.08 -0.20
N VAL A 113 -1.60 -17.44 -0.05
CA VAL A 113 -2.13 -18.71 -0.55
C VAL A 113 -2.75 -18.48 -1.93
N ILE A 114 -2.08 -18.92 -3.00
CA ILE A 114 -2.49 -18.66 -4.38
C ILE A 114 -3.36 -19.78 -4.96
N GLU A 115 -4.44 -19.39 -5.65
CA GLU A 115 -5.22 -20.27 -6.51
C GLU A 115 -4.52 -20.35 -7.89
N PRO A 116 -4.01 -21.52 -8.33
CA PRO A 116 -3.16 -21.62 -9.51
C PRO A 116 -3.91 -21.45 -10.83
N ARG A 117 -5.23 -21.20 -10.81
CA ARG A 117 -6.09 -21.15 -11.98
C ARG A 117 -5.57 -20.19 -13.05
N ALA A 118 -5.25 -18.94 -12.68
CA ALA A 118 -4.75 -17.95 -13.63
C ALA A 118 -3.34 -18.28 -14.14
N LEU A 119 -2.48 -18.89 -13.32
CA LEU A 119 -1.18 -19.42 -13.76
C LEU A 119 -1.35 -20.56 -14.78
N ASN A 120 -2.27 -21.50 -14.54
CA ASN A 120 -2.60 -22.57 -15.48
C ASN A 120 -3.15 -22.03 -16.83
N GLU A 121 -3.82 -20.88 -16.82
CA GLU A 121 -4.36 -20.22 -18.03
C GLU A 121 -3.27 -19.40 -18.77
N LEU A 122 -2.26 -18.87 -18.07
CA LEU A 122 -1.19 -18.02 -18.65
C LEU A 122 0.03 -18.83 -19.12
N PHE A 123 0.39 -19.88 -18.37
CA PHE A 123 1.52 -20.78 -18.60
C PHE A 123 1.11 -22.20 -18.16
N PRO A 124 0.45 -23.01 -19.00
CA PRO A 124 0.03 -24.37 -18.64
C PRO A 124 1.13 -25.24 -18.00
N GLU A 125 2.37 -25.03 -18.46
CA GLU A 125 3.63 -25.69 -18.07
C GLU A 125 4.37 -25.06 -16.87
N TRP A 126 3.80 -24.05 -16.18
CA TRP A 126 4.50 -23.31 -15.09
C TRP A 126 5.08 -24.21 -13.97
N ARG A 127 4.57 -25.42 -13.80
CA ARG A 127 5.03 -26.39 -12.79
C ARG A 127 6.39 -27.04 -13.13
N ASP A 128 6.84 -26.95 -14.37
CA ASP A 128 8.13 -27.50 -14.80
C ASP A 128 9.31 -26.60 -14.36
N ASN A 129 9.05 -25.29 -14.18
CA ASN A 129 9.97 -24.33 -13.57
C ASN A 129 9.19 -23.32 -12.70
N PRO A 130 8.74 -23.71 -11.50
CA PRO A 130 7.88 -22.88 -10.68
C PRO A 130 8.67 -21.86 -9.84
N PRO A 131 8.06 -20.73 -9.44
CA PRO A 131 8.64 -19.82 -8.45
C PRO A 131 8.85 -20.53 -7.10
N SER A 132 9.98 -20.29 -6.46
CA SER A 132 10.36 -20.90 -5.17
C SER A 132 10.43 -19.83 -4.05
N PRO A 133 9.95 -20.09 -2.81
CA PRO A 133 9.36 -21.34 -2.33
C PRO A 133 7.92 -21.55 -2.82
N LEU A 134 7.59 -22.81 -3.11
CA LEU A 134 6.26 -23.31 -3.45
C LEU A 134 5.90 -24.47 -2.50
N THR A 135 4.89 -24.30 -1.65
CA THR A 135 4.45 -25.35 -0.73
C THR A 135 2.97 -25.68 -0.99
N PRO A 136 2.61 -26.90 -1.42
CA PRO A 136 1.21 -27.29 -1.56
C PRO A 136 0.48 -27.21 -0.22
N VAL A 137 -0.76 -26.71 -0.21
CA VAL A 137 -1.57 -26.74 1.02
C VAL A 137 -2.02 -28.17 1.31
N LYS A 138 -1.85 -28.60 2.56
CA LYS A 138 -2.16 -29.97 3.03
C LYS A 138 -3.32 -30.02 4.03
N ASP A 139 -3.61 -28.93 4.72
CA ASP A 139 -4.58 -28.88 5.82
C ASP A 139 -5.02 -27.43 6.10
N ASP A 140 -6.33 -27.21 6.22
CA ASP A 140 -6.97 -25.90 6.43
C ASP A 140 -7.70 -25.85 7.76
N ALA A 141 -7.52 -24.77 8.53
CA ALA A 141 -8.26 -24.52 9.77
C ALA A 141 -8.78 -23.09 9.90
N VAL A 142 -10.05 -22.92 10.27
CA VAL A 142 -10.60 -21.62 10.68
C VAL A 142 -11.01 -21.71 12.15
N LYS A 143 -10.58 -20.74 12.95
CA LYS A 143 -10.86 -20.70 14.39
C LYS A 143 -11.43 -19.34 14.82
N PHE A 144 -12.32 -19.35 15.80
CA PHE A 144 -12.71 -18.13 16.51
C PHE A 144 -11.93 -18.05 17.82
N LEU A 145 -11.29 -16.91 18.07
CA LEU A 145 -10.44 -16.66 19.23
C LEU A 145 -11.17 -15.90 20.32
N THR A 146 -11.03 -16.41 21.53
CA THR A 146 -11.16 -15.67 22.79
C THR A 146 -9.75 -15.36 23.30
N GLU A 147 -9.62 -14.49 24.31
CA GLU A 147 -8.32 -14.11 24.86
C GLU A 147 -7.43 -15.28 25.33
N LYS A 148 -8.04 -16.39 25.79
CA LYS A 148 -7.31 -17.51 26.42
C LYS A 148 -7.42 -18.84 25.67
N GLY A 149 -8.07 -18.85 24.51
CA GLY A 149 -8.34 -20.10 23.79
C GLY A 149 -9.16 -19.90 22.53
N SER A 150 -9.34 -20.97 21.77
CA SER A 150 -9.98 -20.95 20.45
C SER A 150 -10.93 -22.11 20.26
N PHE A 151 -11.98 -21.92 19.46
CA PHE A 151 -12.84 -23.01 18.98
C PHE A 151 -12.86 -23.04 17.45
N PRO A 152 -12.98 -24.22 16.82
CA PRO A 152 -13.04 -24.33 15.37
C PRO A 152 -14.37 -23.75 14.83
N LEU A 153 -14.31 -23.16 13.65
CA LEU A 153 -15.47 -22.82 12.84
C LEU A 153 -15.58 -23.80 11.65
N PRO A 154 -16.78 -24.10 11.15
CA PRO A 154 -16.93 -24.84 9.90
C PRO A 154 -16.22 -24.10 8.76
N LEU A 155 -15.36 -24.78 8.01
CA LEU A 155 -14.62 -24.21 6.89
C LEU A 155 -15.63 -23.81 5.78
N PRO A 156 -15.74 -22.52 5.41
CA PRO A 156 -16.58 -22.11 4.29
C PRO A 156 -16.00 -22.66 2.97
N PRO A 157 -16.82 -23.04 1.97
CA PRO A 157 -16.35 -23.54 0.67
C PRO A 157 -15.26 -22.67 0.01
N GLN A 158 -15.34 -21.35 0.20
CA GLN A 158 -14.39 -20.38 -0.34
C GLN A 158 -13.01 -20.42 0.35
N MET A 159 -12.93 -20.90 1.59
CA MET A 159 -11.68 -21.02 2.35
C MET A 159 -11.00 -22.39 2.20
N HIS A 160 -11.58 -23.36 1.49
CA HIS A 160 -10.86 -24.57 1.12
C HIS A 160 -9.70 -24.23 0.17
N ASN A 161 -8.52 -24.78 0.46
CA ASN A 161 -7.29 -24.53 -0.29
C ASN A 161 -6.69 -25.81 -0.90
N GLU A 162 -7.48 -26.87 -1.06
CA GLU A 162 -7.08 -28.04 -1.85
C GLU A 162 -6.69 -27.60 -3.29
N GLY A 163 -5.50 -28.01 -3.73
CA GLY A 163 -4.94 -27.60 -5.02
C GLY A 163 -4.31 -26.19 -5.05
N ASN A 164 -4.37 -25.43 -3.96
CA ASN A 164 -3.69 -24.15 -3.82
C ASN A 164 -2.28 -24.33 -3.25
N TYR A 165 -1.46 -23.28 -3.36
CA TYR A 165 -0.08 -23.27 -2.89
C TYR A 165 0.18 -22.07 -1.98
N ILE A 166 0.94 -22.28 -0.90
CA ILE A 166 1.56 -21.22 -0.10
C ILE A 166 2.86 -20.83 -0.80
N VAL A 167 3.05 -19.54 -1.04
CA VAL A 167 4.20 -18.99 -1.79
C VAL A 167 4.73 -17.73 -1.14
N SER A 168 5.90 -17.30 -1.59
CA SER A 168 6.30 -15.90 -1.47
C SER A 168 5.81 -15.12 -2.69
N LEU A 169 4.89 -14.16 -2.52
CA LEU A 169 4.32 -13.45 -3.67
C LEU A 169 5.35 -12.53 -4.32
N ASN A 170 6.32 -11.99 -3.55
CA ASN A 170 7.44 -11.25 -4.14
C ASN A 170 8.27 -12.11 -5.11
N HIS A 171 8.46 -13.41 -4.84
CA HIS A 171 9.20 -14.33 -5.72
C HIS A 171 8.35 -14.77 -6.92
N VAL A 172 7.03 -14.93 -6.75
CA VAL A 172 6.12 -15.11 -7.90
C VAL A 172 6.17 -13.90 -8.84
N VAL A 173 6.26 -12.68 -8.30
CA VAL A 173 6.41 -11.46 -9.11
C VAL A 173 7.78 -11.39 -9.80
N LYS A 174 8.88 -11.74 -9.12
CA LYS A 174 10.21 -11.85 -9.77
C LYS A 174 10.18 -12.85 -10.93
N TRP A 175 9.66 -14.04 -10.72
CA TRP A 175 9.49 -15.06 -11.76
C TRP A 175 8.60 -14.59 -12.92
N LEU A 176 7.48 -13.91 -12.63
CA LEU A 176 6.64 -13.32 -13.69
C LEU A 176 7.37 -12.21 -14.46
N ALA A 177 8.29 -11.47 -13.84
CA ALA A 177 9.08 -10.45 -14.52
C ALA A 177 10.11 -11.10 -15.46
N GLU A 178 10.84 -12.11 -14.98
CA GLU A 178 11.75 -12.93 -15.81
C GLU A 178 11.01 -13.52 -17.02
N LYS A 179 9.78 -14.03 -16.82
CA LYS A 179 8.92 -14.53 -17.92
C LYS A 179 8.38 -13.45 -18.85
N ALA A 180 8.27 -12.20 -18.41
CA ALA A 180 7.92 -11.09 -19.28
C ALA A 180 9.14 -10.67 -20.13
N GLU A 181 10.33 -10.60 -19.53
CA GLU A 181 11.59 -10.27 -20.21
C GLU A 181 11.97 -11.34 -21.26
N GLU A 182 11.79 -12.64 -20.94
CA GLU A 182 11.96 -13.74 -21.90
C GLU A 182 11.10 -13.58 -23.18
N LEU A 183 9.93 -12.94 -23.07
CA LEU A 183 9.01 -12.65 -24.17
C LEU A 183 9.24 -11.27 -24.82
N GLY A 184 10.30 -10.55 -24.44
CA GLY A 184 10.61 -9.23 -24.99
C GLY A 184 9.67 -8.12 -24.52
N VAL A 185 9.19 -8.18 -23.27
CA VAL A 185 8.64 -7.02 -22.56
C VAL A 185 9.78 -6.17 -22.03
N GLU A 186 9.68 -4.85 -22.17
CA GLU A 186 10.58 -3.91 -21.50
C GLU A 186 10.13 -3.73 -20.04
N VAL A 187 10.92 -4.23 -19.09
CA VAL A 187 10.57 -4.30 -17.66
C VAL A 187 11.50 -3.38 -16.87
N TYR A 188 10.99 -2.23 -16.43
CA TYR A 188 11.79 -1.13 -15.85
C TYR A 188 11.50 -0.98 -14.35
N PRO A 189 12.21 -1.73 -13.46
CA PRO A 189 12.22 -1.48 -12.02
C PRO A 189 12.97 -0.18 -11.71
N GLY A 190 12.56 0.49 -10.63
CA GLY A 190 13.13 1.76 -10.20
C GLY A 190 12.55 3.00 -10.90
N PHE A 191 11.53 2.85 -11.75
CA PHE A 191 10.90 3.96 -12.49
C PHE A 191 9.47 4.17 -12.01
N ALA A 192 9.25 5.20 -11.18
CA ALA A 192 7.93 5.49 -10.64
C ALA A 192 7.16 6.46 -11.52
N ALA A 193 6.08 6.00 -12.17
CA ALA A 193 5.14 6.88 -12.84
C ALA A 193 4.49 7.85 -11.84
N SER A 194 4.70 9.15 -12.01
CA SER A 194 4.28 10.21 -11.09
C SER A 194 3.17 11.11 -11.66
N GLU A 195 3.03 11.15 -12.98
CA GLU A 195 2.12 12.04 -13.70
C GLU A 195 1.36 11.28 -14.79
N VAL A 196 0.08 11.61 -15.01
CA VAL A 196 -0.70 11.14 -16.16
C VAL A 196 -0.67 12.21 -17.23
N LEU A 197 -0.25 11.85 -18.43
CA LEU A 197 -0.25 12.73 -19.59
C LEU A 197 -1.58 12.61 -20.33
N TYR A 198 -2.11 13.73 -20.82
CA TYR A 198 -3.39 13.78 -21.54
C TYR A 198 -3.23 14.43 -22.91
N ASN A 199 -4.00 13.97 -23.88
CA ASN A 199 -4.18 14.64 -25.17
C ASN A 199 -5.12 15.84 -25.04
N GLU A 200 -5.17 16.69 -26.06
CA GLU A 200 -6.06 17.87 -26.11
C GLU A 200 -7.55 17.51 -26.01
N ASP A 201 -7.96 16.33 -26.49
CA ASP A 201 -9.32 15.80 -26.36
C ASP A 201 -9.66 15.30 -24.94
N GLY A 202 -8.68 15.30 -24.03
CA GLY A 202 -8.80 14.85 -22.65
C GLY A 202 -8.66 13.34 -22.44
N SER A 203 -8.35 12.56 -23.48
CA SER A 203 -7.94 11.15 -23.37
C SER A 203 -6.54 11.01 -22.75
N VAL A 204 -6.21 9.84 -22.22
CA VAL A 204 -4.86 9.54 -21.73
C VAL A 204 -3.90 9.38 -22.90
N LYS A 205 -2.80 10.14 -22.86
CA LYS A 205 -1.66 10.05 -23.80
C LYS A 205 -0.59 9.07 -23.31
N GLY A 206 -0.49 8.88 -21.99
CA GLY A 206 0.61 8.13 -21.38
C GLY A 206 0.88 8.57 -19.94
N VAL A 207 2.13 8.42 -19.51
CA VAL A 207 2.60 8.86 -18.18
C VAL A 207 3.97 9.53 -18.27
N ALA A 208 4.36 10.24 -17.21
CA ALA A 208 5.75 10.60 -16.97
C ALA A 208 6.26 9.96 -15.67
N THR A 209 7.55 9.61 -15.62
CA THR A 209 8.21 9.20 -14.38
C THR A 209 8.47 10.38 -13.46
N ASN A 210 8.83 10.09 -12.21
CA ASN A 210 9.24 11.10 -11.25
C ASN A 210 10.49 11.85 -11.74
N ASP A 211 10.54 13.16 -11.48
CA ASP A 211 11.79 13.91 -11.50
C ASP A 211 12.71 13.37 -10.38
N VAL A 212 14.02 13.50 -10.55
CA VAL A 212 15.04 13.12 -9.53
C VAL A 212 15.93 14.32 -9.18
N GLY A 213 16.58 14.26 -8.03
CA GLY A 213 17.49 15.35 -7.61
C GLY A 213 16.79 16.66 -7.24
N LEU A 214 15.54 16.62 -6.78
CA LEU A 214 14.91 17.72 -6.05
C LEU A 214 15.29 17.63 -4.56
N GLY A 215 15.57 18.78 -3.92
CA GLY A 215 15.76 18.89 -2.48
C GLY A 215 14.44 18.91 -1.71
N ARG A 216 14.51 18.79 -0.38
CA ARG A 216 13.32 18.79 0.50
C ARG A 216 12.51 20.09 0.48
N ASP A 217 13.13 21.18 0.06
CA ASP A 217 12.49 22.49 -0.15
C ASP A 217 11.90 22.67 -1.57
N GLY A 218 11.92 21.62 -2.40
CA GLY A 218 11.42 21.62 -3.77
C GLY A 218 12.37 22.27 -4.79
N LYS A 219 13.58 22.67 -4.40
CA LYS A 219 14.56 23.24 -5.34
C LYS A 219 15.37 22.15 -6.07
N PRO A 220 15.81 22.39 -7.31
CA PRO A 220 16.69 21.46 -8.02
C PRO A 220 18.08 21.46 -7.39
N LYS A 221 18.63 20.26 -7.18
CA LYS A 221 20.05 20.05 -6.85
C LYS A 221 20.89 20.16 -8.12
N SER A 222 22.22 20.11 -7.97
CA SER A 222 23.15 19.99 -9.12
C SER A 222 23.00 18.70 -9.92
N THR A 223 22.24 17.73 -9.40
CA THR A 223 21.91 16.43 -10.01
C THR A 223 20.43 16.33 -10.36
N TYR A 224 19.74 17.47 -10.53
CA TYR A 224 18.34 17.46 -10.97
C TYR A 224 18.23 16.95 -12.41
N GLU A 225 17.31 16.02 -12.62
CA GLU A 225 16.96 15.49 -13.92
C GLU A 225 15.44 15.32 -13.99
N ARG A 226 14.83 15.77 -15.09
CA ARG A 226 13.37 15.73 -15.25
C ARG A 226 12.95 14.32 -15.65
N GLY A 227 11.83 13.84 -15.11
CA GLY A 227 11.30 12.51 -15.41
C GLY A 227 10.95 12.36 -16.89
N MET A 228 11.07 11.15 -17.40
CA MET A 228 10.86 10.79 -18.81
C MET A 228 9.38 10.57 -19.12
N GLU A 229 8.93 11.00 -20.29
CA GLU A 229 7.57 10.73 -20.78
C GLU A 229 7.51 9.42 -21.57
N PHE A 230 6.47 8.64 -21.33
CA PHE A 230 6.14 7.45 -22.12
C PHE A 230 4.76 7.67 -22.74
N HIS A 231 4.73 7.98 -24.04
CA HIS A 231 3.50 8.15 -24.80
C HIS A 231 3.05 6.78 -25.30
N ALA A 232 1.78 6.44 -25.05
CA ALA A 232 1.26 5.09 -25.29
C ALA A 232 -0.13 5.14 -25.94
N LYS A 233 -0.36 4.25 -26.93
CA LYS A 233 -1.70 4.06 -27.51
C LYS A 233 -2.71 3.57 -26.46
N LEU A 234 -2.22 2.79 -25.48
CA LEU A 234 -2.98 2.33 -24.31
C LEU A 234 -2.12 2.38 -23.04
N THR A 235 -2.66 2.96 -21.96
CA THR A 235 -2.06 2.92 -20.62
C THR A 235 -2.86 2.02 -19.67
N PHE A 236 -2.21 1.01 -19.11
CA PHE A 236 -2.79 0.05 -18.17
C PHE A 236 -2.41 0.45 -16.74
N PHE A 237 -3.39 0.79 -15.90
CA PHE A 237 -3.17 1.14 -14.50
C PHE A 237 -3.28 -0.12 -13.63
N ALA A 238 -2.13 -0.58 -13.12
CA ALA A 238 -1.95 -1.79 -12.33
C ALA A 238 -1.20 -1.53 -11.00
N GLU A 239 -1.28 -0.29 -10.48
CA GLU A 239 -0.62 0.20 -9.24
C GLU A 239 -1.00 -0.61 -7.97
N GLY A 240 -1.93 -1.56 -8.10
CA GLY A 240 -2.51 -2.34 -7.01
C GLY A 240 -3.49 -1.54 -6.18
N CYS A 241 -3.65 -1.96 -4.93
CA CYS A 241 -4.55 -1.32 -3.97
C CYS A 241 -4.20 0.15 -3.77
N HIS A 242 -5.20 1.02 -4.01
CA HIS A 242 -5.14 2.46 -3.82
C HIS A 242 -3.98 3.15 -4.57
N GLY A 243 -3.99 3.02 -5.90
CA GLY A 243 -3.05 3.68 -6.82
C GLY A 243 -3.13 5.21 -6.79
N SER A 244 -1.96 5.86 -6.83
CA SER A 244 -1.77 7.32 -6.81
C SER A 244 -2.26 7.99 -8.09
N LEU A 245 -1.96 7.42 -9.26
CA LEU A 245 -2.46 7.92 -10.54
C LEU A 245 -3.91 7.52 -10.75
N THR A 246 -4.27 6.31 -10.30
CA THR A 246 -5.63 5.78 -10.33
C THR A 246 -6.62 6.68 -9.60
N LYS A 247 -6.26 7.22 -8.42
CA LYS A 247 -7.07 8.21 -7.69
C LYS A 247 -7.42 9.42 -8.57
N GLN A 248 -6.47 9.88 -9.38
CA GLN A 248 -6.64 10.99 -10.31
C GLN A 248 -7.50 10.60 -11.53
N ILE A 249 -7.21 9.45 -12.16
CA ILE A 249 -7.98 8.87 -13.27
C ILE A 249 -9.46 8.67 -12.90
N VAL A 250 -9.73 8.04 -11.75
CA VAL A 250 -11.09 7.78 -11.25
C VAL A 250 -11.87 9.08 -11.06
N LYS A 251 -11.20 10.15 -10.60
CA LYS A 251 -11.78 11.49 -10.46
C LYS A 251 -12.01 12.15 -11.83
N LYS A 252 -10.99 12.17 -12.70
CA LYS A 252 -11.00 12.80 -14.04
C LYS A 252 -12.13 12.26 -14.93
N PHE A 253 -12.29 10.94 -14.99
CA PHE A 253 -13.29 10.29 -15.84
C PHE A 253 -14.59 9.91 -15.09
N ASN A 254 -14.71 10.27 -13.80
CA ASN A 254 -15.84 9.96 -12.93
C ASN A 254 -16.23 8.46 -12.97
N LEU A 255 -15.23 7.59 -12.75
CA LEU A 255 -15.38 6.14 -12.93
C LEU A 255 -16.25 5.48 -11.84
N ARG A 256 -16.47 6.16 -10.71
CA ARG A 256 -17.30 5.70 -9.57
C ARG A 256 -18.72 6.25 -9.56
N LYS A 257 -19.21 6.88 -10.63
CA LYS A 257 -20.59 7.40 -10.70
C LYS A 257 -21.62 6.28 -10.48
N GLY A 258 -22.33 6.31 -9.35
CA GLY A 258 -23.34 5.30 -8.98
C GLY A 258 -22.79 4.00 -8.39
N ILE A 259 -21.47 3.95 -8.12
CA ILE A 259 -20.77 2.82 -7.52
C ILE A 259 -20.51 3.16 -6.04
N ASP A 260 -20.51 2.16 -5.17
CA ASP A 260 -20.20 2.37 -3.74
C ASP A 260 -18.71 2.78 -3.57
N PRO A 261 -18.33 3.45 -2.47
CA PRO A 261 -16.92 3.70 -2.17
C PRO A 261 -16.17 2.38 -2.03
N GLN A 262 -14.90 2.34 -2.44
CA GLN A 262 -14.03 1.23 -2.05
C GLN A 262 -13.77 1.33 -0.55
N THR A 263 -14.00 0.24 0.17
CA THR A 263 -13.51 0.06 1.54
C THR A 263 -12.26 -0.81 1.49
N TYR A 264 -11.43 -0.71 2.52
CA TYR A 264 -10.09 -1.30 2.54
C TYR A 264 -9.80 -1.94 3.90
N GLY A 265 -8.85 -2.87 3.91
CA GLY A 265 -8.20 -3.37 5.12
C GLY A 265 -6.72 -3.03 5.11
N LEU A 266 -6.08 -2.98 6.28
CA LEU A 266 -4.63 -2.99 6.43
C LEU A 266 -4.19 -4.39 6.86
N GLY A 267 -3.44 -5.08 6.01
CA GLY A 267 -2.75 -6.31 6.35
C GLY A 267 -1.35 -6.02 6.86
N LEU A 268 -1.01 -6.50 8.04
CA LEU A 268 0.35 -6.53 8.57
C LEU A 268 0.87 -7.98 8.51
N LYS A 269 2.09 -8.17 8.03
CA LYS A 269 2.74 -9.47 7.85
C LYS A 269 4.10 -9.50 8.54
N GLU A 270 4.40 -10.60 9.19
CA GLU A 270 5.76 -11.03 9.52
C GLU A 270 6.04 -12.39 8.90
N VAL A 271 7.32 -12.67 8.62
CA VAL A 271 7.81 -14.02 8.31
C VAL A 271 8.73 -14.47 9.43
N TRP A 272 8.54 -15.70 9.88
CA TRP A 272 9.29 -16.31 10.97
C TRP A 272 9.97 -17.58 10.51
N GLU A 273 11.21 -17.76 10.92
CA GLU A 273 11.91 -19.04 10.93
C GLU A 273 11.63 -19.67 12.31
N VAL A 274 11.05 -20.87 12.37
CA VAL A 274 10.63 -21.52 13.63
C VAL A 274 11.33 -22.86 13.86
N PRO A 275 11.40 -23.39 15.09
CA PRO A 275 11.87 -24.75 15.34
C PRO A 275 11.08 -25.80 14.55
N ALA A 276 11.74 -26.83 14.05
CA ALA A 276 11.12 -27.83 13.16
C ALA A 276 9.97 -28.60 13.85
N GLU A 277 10.05 -28.79 15.16
CA GLU A 277 8.99 -29.38 15.98
C GLU A 277 7.69 -28.54 16.05
N ASN A 278 7.78 -27.23 15.78
CA ASN A 278 6.66 -26.30 15.75
C ASN A 278 6.10 -26.09 14.33
N TRP A 279 6.73 -26.66 13.30
CA TRP A 279 6.40 -26.44 11.91
C TRP A 279 5.65 -27.64 11.29
N LYS A 280 4.56 -27.35 10.56
CA LYS A 280 3.73 -28.35 9.88
C LYS A 280 3.58 -27.97 8.40
N GLU A 281 4.37 -28.60 7.54
CA GLU A 281 4.38 -28.36 6.08
C GLU A 281 2.98 -28.22 5.48
N GLY A 282 2.73 -27.12 4.76
CA GLY A 282 1.48 -26.92 4.03
C GLY A 282 0.26 -26.66 4.92
N HIS A 283 0.44 -26.44 6.24
CA HIS A 283 -0.67 -26.05 7.11
C HIS A 283 -1.06 -24.58 6.90
N VAL A 284 -2.35 -24.36 6.69
CA VAL A 284 -2.98 -23.05 6.56
C VAL A 284 -3.98 -22.88 7.71
N SER A 285 -3.88 -21.77 8.43
CA SER A 285 -4.86 -21.43 9.44
C SER A 285 -5.26 -19.95 9.42
N HIS A 286 -6.54 -19.71 9.70
CA HIS A 286 -7.16 -18.39 9.80
C HIS A 286 -7.86 -18.24 11.15
N SER A 287 -7.93 -17.00 11.63
CA SER A 287 -8.55 -16.67 12.91
C SER A 287 -9.46 -15.44 12.82
N LEU A 288 -10.51 -15.43 13.64
CA LEU A 288 -11.45 -14.32 13.81
C LEU A 288 -11.69 -14.07 15.30
N GLY A 289 -12.12 -12.86 15.67
CA GLY A 289 -12.39 -12.51 17.07
C GLY A 289 -11.18 -11.84 17.73
N TRP A 290 -10.74 -12.33 18.89
CA TRP A 290 -9.65 -11.72 19.66
C TRP A 290 -8.36 -11.59 18.82
N PRO A 291 -7.63 -10.46 18.89
CA PRO A 291 -7.78 -9.36 19.84
C PRO A 291 -8.82 -8.28 19.48
N LEU A 292 -9.43 -8.36 18.30
CA LEU A 292 -10.32 -7.32 17.78
C LEU A 292 -11.65 -7.24 18.55
N LYS A 293 -12.14 -6.01 18.77
CA LYS A 293 -13.47 -5.76 19.33
C LYS A 293 -14.55 -6.11 18.30
N LYS A 294 -15.78 -6.40 18.76
CA LYS A 294 -16.91 -6.85 17.92
C LYS A 294 -17.26 -5.93 16.75
N ASP A 295 -16.93 -4.65 16.84
CA ASP A 295 -17.20 -3.57 15.88
C ASP A 295 -15.99 -3.23 15.01
N THR A 296 -14.96 -4.06 15.05
CA THR A 296 -13.76 -3.98 14.21
C THR A 296 -13.72 -5.22 13.32
N TYR A 297 -13.81 -5.04 12.00
CA TYR A 297 -13.62 -6.14 11.06
C TYR A 297 -12.13 -6.50 10.97
N GLY A 298 -11.83 -7.78 10.81
CA GLY A 298 -10.47 -8.27 10.62
C GLY A 298 -10.32 -9.74 11.00
N GLY A 299 -9.13 -10.26 10.79
CA GLY A 299 -8.79 -11.66 11.02
C GLY A 299 -7.30 -11.94 10.86
N GLY A 300 -6.80 -12.89 11.64
CA GLY A 300 -5.41 -13.32 11.59
C GLY A 300 -5.20 -14.49 10.63
N TRP A 301 -3.96 -14.68 10.21
CA TRP A 301 -3.53 -15.87 9.45
C TRP A 301 -2.19 -16.40 9.94
N MET A 302 -1.96 -17.70 9.71
CA MET A 302 -0.68 -18.38 9.94
C MET A 302 -0.53 -19.52 8.92
N TYR A 303 0.48 -19.43 8.05
CA TYR A 303 0.74 -20.39 6.97
C TYR A 303 2.17 -20.93 7.04
N HIS A 304 2.33 -22.26 6.96
CA HIS A 304 3.61 -22.95 7.08
C HIS A 304 4.15 -23.37 5.70
N PHE A 305 5.29 -22.79 5.29
CA PHE A 305 5.84 -22.93 3.94
C PHE A 305 7.37 -23.05 3.93
N GLY A 306 7.94 -23.31 2.75
CA GLY A 306 9.38 -23.45 2.56
C GLY A 306 9.98 -24.55 3.45
N GLU A 307 11.15 -24.28 4.02
CA GLU A 307 11.75 -25.07 5.08
C GLU A 307 11.66 -24.27 6.39
N ASN A 308 10.81 -24.74 7.33
CA ASN A 308 10.62 -24.11 8.65
C ASN A 308 10.15 -22.64 8.66
N LEU A 309 9.60 -22.13 7.55
CA LEU A 309 9.07 -20.76 7.49
C LEU A 309 7.58 -20.71 7.84
N VAL A 310 7.18 -19.66 8.55
CA VAL A 310 5.79 -19.36 8.91
C VAL A 310 5.48 -17.90 8.58
N SER A 311 4.49 -17.68 7.71
CA SER A 311 3.90 -16.37 7.44
C SER A 311 2.79 -16.13 8.44
N VAL A 312 2.92 -15.10 9.28
CA VAL A 312 1.88 -14.71 10.26
C VAL A 312 1.45 -13.27 9.98
N GLY A 313 0.16 -13.00 10.11
CA GLY A 313 -0.33 -11.63 9.95
C GLY A 313 -1.74 -11.41 10.46
N LEU A 314 -2.14 -10.13 10.45
CA LEU A 314 -3.46 -9.66 10.84
C LEU A 314 -3.96 -8.65 9.81
N VAL A 315 -5.18 -8.86 9.29
CA VAL A 315 -5.93 -7.83 8.57
C VAL A 315 -6.85 -7.11 9.56
N ILE A 316 -6.92 -5.78 9.47
CA ILE A 316 -7.95 -4.96 10.12
C ILE A 316 -8.62 -4.07 9.07
N GLY A 317 -9.95 -4.13 8.99
CA GLY A 317 -10.76 -3.25 8.15
C GLY A 317 -10.58 -1.79 8.57
N LEU A 318 -10.25 -0.91 7.63
CA LEU A 318 -10.01 0.52 7.89
C LEU A 318 -11.32 1.27 8.19
N ASP A 319 -12.48 0.63 8.12
CA ASP A 319 -13.75 1.12 8.67
C ASP A 319 -13.81 1.11 10.22
N TYR A 320 -12.74 0.70 10.93
CA TYR A 320 -12.74 0.68 12.40
C TYR A 320 -13.05 2.07 13.00
N PRO A 321 -13.93 2.17 14.02
CA PRO A 321 -14.43 3.46 14.49
C PRO A 321 -13.55 4.15 15.54
N ASN A 322 -12.75 3.40 16.30
CA ASN A 322 -12.02 3.95 17.45
C ASN A 322 -10.65 4.55 17.04
N PRO A 323 -10.41 5.87 17.18
CA PRO A 323 -9.14 6.49 16.82
C PRO A 323 -7.95 6.12 17.73
N TYR A 324 -8.19 5.44 18.85
CA TYR A 324 -7.13 4.87 19.69
C TYR A 324 -6.69 3.46 19.28
N LEU A 325 -7.37 2.81 18.33
CA LEU A 325 -6.94 1.51 17.82
C LEU A 325 -5.63 1.67 17.04
N ASN A 326 -4.65 0.82 17.36
CA ASN A 326 -3.37 0.75 16.67
C ASN A 326 -3.24 -0.64 16.01
N PRO A 327 -3.39 -0.75 14.67
CA PRO A 327 -3.35 -2.03 13.98
C PRO A 327 -2.05 -2.82 14.18
N TYR A 328 -0.92 -2.11 14.30
CA TYR A 328 0.36 -2.74 14.61
C TYR A 328 0.34 -3.37 16.01
N MET A 329 -0.14 -2.65 17.02
CA MET A 329 -0.19 -3.19 18.39
C MET A 329 -1.25 -4.29 18.56
N GLU A 330 -2.37 -4.26 17.84
CA GLU A 330 -3.29 -5.41 17.78
C GLU A 330 -2.59 -6.64 17.17
N PHE A 331 -1.82 -6.47 16.10
CA PHE A 331 -1.05 -7.56 15.48
C PHE A 331 0.04 -8.10 16.43
N GLN A 332 0.79 -7.22 17.09
CA GLN A 332 1.78 -7.64 18.10
C GLN A 332 1.12 -8.36 19.29
N ARG A 333 -0.06 -7.91 19.74
CA ARG A 333 -0.87 -8.56 20.78
C ARG A 333 -1.40 -9.93 20.34
N MET A 334 -1.85 -10.06 19.09
CA MET A 334 -2.41 -11.30 18.54
C MET A 334 -1.44 -12.49 18.70
N LYS A 335 -0.14 -12.26 18.48
CA LYS A 335 0.91 -13.29 18.56
C LYS A 335 1.08 -13.91 19.96
N HIS A 336 0.56 -13.27 21.01
CA HIS A 336 0.56 -13.80 22.38
C HIS A 336 -0.57 -14.81 22.66
N HIS A 337 -1.54 -14.97 21.75
CA HIS A 337 -2.54 -16.03 21.88
C HIS A 337 -1.89 -17.41 21.64
N PRO A 338 -2.23 -18.46 22.41
CA PRO A 338 -1.60 -19.78 22.29
C PRO A 338 -1.51 -20.33 20.86
N MET A 339 -2.55 -20.11 20.02
CA MET A 339 -2.57 -20.54 18.62
C MET A 339 -1.35 -20.04 17.81
N TYR A 340 -0.82 -18.86 18.13
CA TYR A 340 0.36 -18.29 17.48
C TYR A 340 1.61 -18.49 18.33
N ALA A 341 1.51 -18.24 19.64
CA ALA A 341 2.63 -18.32 20.57
C ALA A 341 3.29 -19.71 20.57
N ASP A 342 2.49 -20.79 20.54
CA ASP A 342 3.01 -22.17 20.57
C ASP A 342 3.84 -22.51 19.32
N VAL A 343 3.53 -21.89 18.16
CA VAL A 343 4.29 -22.07 16.91
C VAL A 343 5.52 -21.17 16.85
N LEU A 344 5.37 -19.89 17.25
CA LEU A 344 6.41 -18.87 17.14
C LEU A 344 7.48 -18.96 18.24
N LYS A 345 7.22 -19.68 19.34
CA LYS A 345 8.13 -19.81 20.47
C LYS A 345 9.49 -20.40 20.05
N GLY A 346 10.56 -19.69 20.40
CA GLY A 346 11.93 -20.06 20.01
C GLY A 346 12.27 -19.78 18.54
N GLY A 347 11.33 -19.25 17.76
CA GLY A 347 11.56 -18.79 16.40
C GLY A 347 12.15 -17.38 16.33
N LYS A 348 12.45 -16.97 15.10
CA LYS A 348 13.07 -15.68 14.77
C LYS A 348 12.23 -14.98 13.70
N CYS A 349 11.75 -13.78 14.00
CA CYS A 349 11.14 -12.91 13.00
C CYS A 349 12.23 -12.38 12.04
N ILE A 350 12.12 -12.72 10.76
CA ILE A 350 13.13 -12.41 9.73
C ILE A 350 12.69 -11.31 8.75
N SER A 351 11.38 -11.08 8.58
CA SER A 351 10.84 -10.08 7.65
C SER A 351 9.56 -9.46 8.24
N TYR A 352 9.30 -8.19 7.94
CA TYR A 352 8.08 -7.47 8.30
C TYR A 352 7.61 -6.59 7.14
N GLY A 353 6.31 -6.37 7.05
CA GLY A 353 5.75 -5.31 6.24
C GLY A 353 4.25 -5.14 6.44
N ALA A 354 3.69 -4.16 5.74
CA ALA A 354 2.24 -3.98 5.70
C ALA A 354 1.78 -3.38 4.37
N ARG A 355 0.55 -3.71 3.97
CA ARG A 355 -0.08 -3.24 2.73
C ARG A 355 -1.59 -3.14 2.93
N THR A 356 -2.23 -2.12 2.36
CA THR A 356 -3.69 -2.13 2.26
C THR A 356 -4.18 -3.09 1.18
N LEU A 357 -5.35 -3.66 1.42
CA LEU A 357 -6.06 -4.56 0.50
C LEU A 357 -7.50 -4.05 0.31
N ASN A 358 -8.13 -4.41 -0.79
CA ASN A 358 -9.51 -4.03 -1.09
C ASN A 358 -10.51 -4.88 -0.29
N GLU A 359 -11.55 -4.27 0.24
CA GLU A 359 -12.63 -4.94 0.98
C GLU A 359 -14.05 -4.61 0.47
N GLY A 360 -14.21 -3.66 -0.46
CA GLY A 360 -15.53 -3.25 -0.99
C GLY A 360 -16.14 -4.21 -2.03
N GLY A 361 -15.37 -5.18 -2.51
CA GLY A 361 -15.84 -6.28 -3.37
C GLY A 361 -16.62 -5.82 -4.61
N TYR A 362 -17.65 -6.60 -4.98
CA TYR A 362 -18.46 -6.40 -6.19
C TYR A 362 -19.09 -4.99 -6.28
N GLN A 363 -19.54 -4.44 -5.16
CA GLN A 363 -20.23 -3.15 -5.06
C GLN A 363 -19.32 -1.96 -5.40
N SER A 364 -18.00 -2.15 -5.24
CA SER A 364 -17.00 -1.10 -5.31
C SER A 364 -16.11 -1.18 -6.55
N VAL A 365 -16.39 -2.11 -7.47
CA VAL A 365 -15.74 -2.18 -8.80
C VAL A 365 -16.20 -0.98 -9.64
N PRO A 366 -15.29 -0.08 -10.07
CA PRO A 366 -15.65 1.10 -10.86
C PRO A 366 -15.91 0.73 -12.33
N ARG A 367 -16.28 1.71 -13.16
CA ARG A 367 -16.05 1.58 -14.61
C ARG A 367 -14.56 1.39 -14.86
N LEU A 368 -14.21 0.46 -15.72
CA LEU A 368 -12.84 -0.06 -15.84
C LEU A 368 -12.08 0.57 -17.01
N THR A 369 -12.80 1.14 -17.97
CA THR A 369 -12.25 1.65 -19.23
C THR A 369 -12.51 3.14 -19.39
N PHE A 370 -11.59 3.81 -20.08
CA PHE A 370 -11.67 5.22 -20.46
C PHE A 370 -10.81 5.46 -21.72
N PRO A 371 -10.96 6.59 -22.41
CA PRO A 371 -10.15 6.88 -23.60
C PRO A 371 -8.65 6.91 -23.28
N GLY A 372 -7.89 6.03 -23.92
CA GLY A 372 -6.44 5.86 -23.74
C GLY A 372 -6.03 4.91 -22.60
N GLY A 373 -6.96 4.25 -21.89
CA GLY A 373 -6.52 3.34 -20.81
C GLY A 373 -7.57 2.50 -20.09
N VAL A 374 -7.06 1.71 -19.13
CA VAL A 374 -7.82 0.67 -18.41
C VAL A 374 -7.30 0.47 -16.98
N LEU A 375 -8.19 0.10 -16.04
CA LEU A 375 -7.85 -0.33 -14.68
C LEU A 375 -7.85 -1.85 -14.57
N ILE A 376 -6.80 -2.46 -14.00
CA ILE A 376 -6.71 -3.91 -13.80
C ILE A 376 -6.28 -4.30 -12.37
N GLY A 377 -6.60 -5.53 -11.95
CA GLY A 377 -6.21 -6.06 -10.64
C GLY A 377 -6.80 -5.33 -9.44
N ASP A 378 -6.00 -5.20 -8.38
CA ASP A 378 -6.42 -4.50 -7.16
C ASP A 378 -6.60 -2.98 -7.35
N THR A 379 -6.16 -2.43 -8.49
CA THR A 379 -6.50 -1.06 -8.91
C THR A 379 -7.98 -0.94 -9.24
N ALA A 380 -8.57 -1.97 -9.85
CA ALA A 380 -10.00 -2.10 -10.13
C ALA A 380 -10.81 -2.66 -8.93
N GLY A 381 -10.17 -3.37 -8.00
CA GLY A 381 -10.80 -3.85 -6.77
C GLY A 381 -11.23 -5.32 -6.79
N PHE A 382 -10.61 -6.18 -7.60
CA PHE A 382 -11.04 -7.57 -7.81
C PHE A 382 -10.69 -8.57 -6.69
N LEU A 383 -10.54 -8.12 -5.45
CA LEU A 383 -10.20 -8.99 -4.31
C LEU A 383 -11.43 -9.72 -3.78
N ASN A 384 -11.36 -11.05 -3.67
CA ASN A 384 -12.35 -11.83 -2.95
C ASN A 384 -12.03 -11.83 -1.45
N VAL A 385 -12.80 -11.04 -0.69
CA VAL A 385 -12.55 -10.78 0.73
C VAL A 385 -12.69 -12.06 1.57
N PRO A 386 -13.75 -12.88 1.45
CA PRO A 386 -13.84 -14.11 2.25
C PRO A 386 -12.84 -15.21 1.85
N LYS A 387 -12.38 -15.26 0.60
CA LYS A 387 -11.24 -16.13 0.22
C LYS A 387 -9.90 -15.64 0.77
N ILE A 388 -9.79 -14.34 1.07
CA ILE A 388 -8.54 -13.57 1.25
C ILE A 388 -7.61 -13.76 0.03
N LYS A 389 -8.18 -13.71 -1.18
CA LYS A 389 -7.46 -13.93 -2.45
C LYS A 389 -7.84 -12.88 -3.50
N GLY A 390 -6.84 -12.15 -3.99
CA GLY A 390 -6.96 -11.26 -5.15
C GLY A 390 -6.05 -11.65 -6.32
N THR A 391 -4.97 -12.41 -6.10
CA THR A 391 -3.93 -12.66 -7.12
C THR A 391 -4.46 -13.31 -8.39
N HIS A 392 -5.25 -14.38 -8.28
CA HIS A 392 -5.82 -15.10 -9.42
C HIS A 392 -6.75 -14.21 -10.26
N ALA A 393 -7.63 -13.48 -9.59
CA ALA A 393 -8.50 -12.49 -10.21
C ALA A 393 -7.72 -11.34 -10.86
N ALA A 394 -6.65 -10.88 -10.21
CA ALA A 394 -5.80 -9.81 -10.70
C ALA A 394 -5.05 -10.21 -11.98
N MET A 395 -4.41 -11.38 -11.98
CA MET A 395 -3.78 -11.96 -13.17
C MET A 395 -4.78 -12.09 -14.32
N LYS A 396 -5.95 -12.72 -14.07
CA LYS A 396 -6.97 -12.91 -15.11
C LYS A 396 -7.50 -11.59 -15.66
N SER A 397 -7.66 -10.57 -14.81
CA SER A 397 -8.08 -9.24 -15.24
C SER A 397 -7.06 -8.58 -16.17
N GLY A 398 -5.76 -8.81 -15.97
CA GLY A 398 -4.70 -8.38 -16.89
C GLY A 398 -4.76 -9.13 -18.22
N MET A 399 -4.93 -10.45 -18.20
CA MET A 399 -5.06 -11.27 -19.41
C MET A 399 -6.26 -10.87 -20.29
N LEU A 400 -7.42 -10.61 -19.66
CA LEU A 400 -8.63 -10.20 -20.38
C LEU A 400 -8.51 -8.77 -20.97
N ALA A 401 -7.75 -7.88 -20.31
CA ALA A 401 -7.45 -6.56 -20.84
C ALA A 401 -6.42 -6.64 -21.99
N ALA A 402 -5.44 -7.54 -21.90
CA ALA A 402 -4.49 -7.85 -22.97
C ALA A 402 -5.19 -8.36 -24.24
N GLU A 403 -6.09 -9.34 -24.10
CA GLU A 403 -6.91 -9.89 -25.19
C GLU A 403 -7.74 -8.79 -25.90
N ALA A 404 -8.33 -7.87 -25.13
CA ALA A 404 -9.04 -6.73 -25.69
C ALA A 404 -8.10 -5.71 -26.37
N ALA A 405 -6.89 -5.49 -25.81
CA ALA A 405 -5.92 -4.54 -26.33
C ALA A 405 -5.30 -4.98 -27.65
N VAL A 406 -4.86 -6.23 -27.79
CA VAL A 406 -4.27 -6.74 -29.05
C VAL A 406 -5.26 -6.62 -30.19
N LYS A 407 -6.53 -6.99 -29.95
CA LYS A 407 -7.64 -6.79 -30.90
C LYS A 407 -7.88 -5.33 -31.24
N ALA A 408 -7.86 -4.43 -30.25
CA ALA A 408 -8.10 -3.00 -30.47
C ALA A 408 -6.93 -2.34 -31.24
N LEU A 409 -5.69 -2.70 -30.92
CA LEU A 409 -4.47 -2.28 -31.62
C LEU A 409 -4.39 -2.81 -33.05
N ALA A 410 -5.22 -3.77 -33.46
CA ALA A 410 -5.33 -4.24 -34.84
C ALA A 410 -6.16 -3.29 -35.74
N SER A 411 -6.77 -2.25 -35.15
CA SER A 411 -7.67 -1.34 -35.86
C SER A 411 -7.05 0.05 -36.02
N ASP A 412 -6.96 0.54 -37.25
CA ASP A 412 -6.58 1.92 -37.58
C ASP A 412 -7.71 2.93 -37.32
N ALA A 413 -8.53 2.71 -36.28
CA ALA A 413 -9.63 3.59 -35.94
C ALA A 413 -9.10 4.94 -35.40
N PRO A 414 -9.57 6.08 -35.93
CA PRO A 414 -9.10 7.39 -35.48
C PRO A 414 -9.61 7.75 -34.08
N GLY A 415 -8.72 8.31 -33.25
CA GLY A 415 -9.03 8.74 -31.88
C GLY A 415 -8.45 7.79 -30.82
N ALA A 416 -8.64 8.14 -29.55
CA ALA A 416 -8.10 7.36 -28.44
C ALA A 416 -8.83 6.02 -28.25
N ILE A 417 -8.05 4.95 -28.10
CA ILE A 417 -8.58 3.59 -27.93
C ILE A 417 -9.29 3.46 -26.57
N GLN A 418 -10.48 2.83 -26.55
CA GLN A 418 -11.14 2.42 -25.31
C GLN A 418 -11.58 0.95 -25.40
N LEU A 419 -11.17 0.15 -24.42
CA LEU A 419 -11.29 -1.31 -24.43
C LEU A 419 -12.67 -1.84 -24.00
N TYR A 420 -13.76 -1.42 -24.66
CA TYR A 420 -15.13 -1.82 -24.29
C TYR A 420 -15.33 -3.34 -24.16
N ASP A 421 -14.64 -4.14 -24.99
CA ASP A 421 -14.67 -5.61 -24.93
C ASP A 421 -14.17 -6.17 -23.59
N TYR A 422 -13.21 -5.49 -22.93
CA TYR A 422 -12.71 -5.88 -21.61
C TYR A 422 -13.81 -5.78 -20.54
N GLU A 423 -14.66 -4.75 -20.60
CA GLU A 423 -15.78 -4.63 -19.66
C GLU A 423 -16.81 -5.75 -19.82
N THR A 424 -16.95 -6.33 -21.02
CA THR A 424 -17.83 -7.47 -21.26
C THR A 424 -17.15 -8.76 -20.80
N SER A 425 -15.90 -9.00 -21.23
CA SER A 425 -15.17 -10.24 -20.92
C SER A 425 -14.93 -10.43 -19.41
N ILE A 426 -14.67 -9.35 -18.66
CA ILE A 426 -14.51 -9.43 -17.20
C ILE A 426 -15.85 -9.74 -16.50
N LYS A 427 -16.98 -9.19 -16.97
CA LYS A 427 -18.33 -9.49 -16.43
C LYS A 427 -18.72 -10.95 -16.66
N ASP A 428 -18.36 -11.51 -17.81
CA ASP A 428 -18.61 -12.92 -18.14
C ASP A 428 -17.58 -13.89 -17.55
N SER A 429 -16.42 -13.39 -17.09
CA SER A 429 -15.37 -14.20 -16.47
C SER A 429 -15.78 -14.81 -15.12
N TYR A 430 -14.95 -15.71 -14.60
CA TYR A 430 -15.10 -16.21 -13.23
C TYR A 430 -14.85 -15.13 -12.17
N VAL A 431 -14.10 -14.07 -12.47
CA VAL A 431 -13.76 -13.00 -11.51
C VAL A 431 -15.03 -12.31 -11.00
N MET A 432 -15.85 -11.79 -11.91
CA MET A 432 -17.08 -11.08 -11.51
C MET A 432 -18.15 -12.03 -10.95
N LYS A 433 -18.19 -13.29 -11.40
CA LYS A 433 -19.07 -14.32 -10.84
C LYS A 433 -18.70 -14.64 -9.38
N GLU A 434 -17.42 -14.80 -9.12
CA GLU A 434 -16.89 -15.09 -7.78
C GLU A 434 -17.11 -13.91 -6.82
N LEU A 435 -16.83 -12.67 -7.24
CA LEU A 435 -17.11 -11.47 -6.45
C LEU A 435 -18.61 -11.29 -6.18
N TYR A 436 -19.47 -11.61 -7.16
CA TYR A 436 -20.92 -11.54 -6.99
C TYR A 436 -21.44 -12.58 -6.00
N GLU A 437 -20.88 -13.80 -5.98
CA GLU A 437 -21.25 -14.85 -5.03
C GLU A 437 -21.05 -14.40 -3.57
N VAL A 438 -19.93 -13.73 -3.27
CA VAL A 438 -19.56 -13.31 -1.91
C VAL A 438 -19.97 -11.88 -1.54
N ARG A 439 -20.64 -11.15 -2.43
CA ARG A 439 -20.85 -9.69 -2.33
C ARG A 439 -21.47 -9.20 -1.01
N ASN A 440 -22.34 -9.97 -0.38
CA ASN A 440 -23.01 -9.55 0.86
C ASN A 440 -22.23 -9.89 2.14
N VAL A 441 -21.14 -10.68 2.03
CA VAL A 441 -20.37 -11.15 3.20
C VAL A 441 -19.76 -9.97 3.96
N ARG A 442 -18.90 -9.15 3.34
CA ARG A 442 -18.26 -8.02 4.03
C ARG A 442 -19.26 -6.95 4.52
N PRO A 443 -20.26 -6.51 3.73
CA PRO A 443 -21.25 -5.54 4.22
C PRO A 443 -22.07 -6.00 5.43
N SER A 444 -22.29 -7.31 5.61
CA SER A 444 -23.09 -7.82 6.74
C SER A 444 -22.47 -7.52 8.13
N PHE A 445 -21.17 -7.23 8.18
CA PHE A 445 -20.45 -6.84 9.39
C PHE A 445 -20.75 -5.40 9.83
N HIS A 446 -21.31 -4.54 8.97
CA HIS A 446 -21.67 -3.15 9.31
C HIS A 446 -22.93 -3.02 10.18
N THR A 447 -23.56 -4.14 10.58
CA THR A 447 -24.73 -4.11 11.49
C THR A 447 -24.33 -3.81 12.94
N LYS A 448 -25.27 -3.40 13.79
CA LYS A 448 -25.04 -3.18 15.24
C LYS A 448 -24.58 -4.44 16.00
N LEU A 449 -24.72 -5.62 15.39
CA LEU A 449 -24.22 -6.90 15.90
C LEU A 449 -22.76 -7.16 15.55
N GLY A 450 -22.16 -6.36 14.64
CA GLY A 450 -20.76 -6.44 14.25
C GLY A 450 -20.37 -7.83 13.75
N VAL A 451 -19.22 -8.32 14.20
CA VAL A 451 -18.67 -9.66 13.89
C VAL A 451 -19.69 -10.79 14.08
N TYR A 452 -20.58 -10.73 15.08
CA TYR A 452 -21.55 -11.78 15.34
C TYR A 452 -22.70 -11.79 14.32
N GLY A 453 -23.18 -10.60 13.94
CA GLY A 453 -24.19 -10.46 12.87
C GLY A 453 -23.61 -10.79 11.51
N GLY A 454 -22.38 -10.35 11.25
CA GLY A 454 -21.62 -10.67 10.05
C GLY A 454 -21.44 -12.17 9.88
N LEU A 455 -20.89 -12.87 10.89
CA LEU A 455 -20.73 -14.32 10.87
C LEU A 455 -22.04 -15.09 10.67
N LEU A 456 -23.11 -14.71 11.37
CA LEU A 456 -24.42 -15.35 11.22
C LEU A 456 -24.96 -15.19 9.79
N TYR A 457 -24.95 -13.97 9.25
CA TYR A 457 -25.40 -13.72 7.89
C TYR A 457 -24.50 -14.43 6.86
N SER A 458 -23.19 -14.39 7.04
CA SER A 458 -22.22 -15.06 6.17
C SER A 458 -22.46 -16.57 6.11
N GLY A 459 -22.73 -17.21 7.25
CA GLY A 459 -23.11 -18.63 7.30
C GLY A 459 -24.37 -18.92 6.49
N ILE A 460 -25.40 -18.07 6.59
CA ILE A 460 -26.65 -18.21 5.83
C ILE A 460 -26.40 -18.01 4.32
N ASP A 461 -25.76 -16.90 3.94
CA ASP A 461 -25.60 -16.53 2.52
C ASP A 461 -24.65 -17.48 1.79
N THR A 462 -23.56 -17.91 2.44
CA THR A 462 -22.59 -18.84 1.87
C THR A 462 -23.11 -20.29 1.86
N LEU A 463 -23.56 -20.83 2.99
CA LEU A 463 -23.85 -22.26 3.10
C LEU A 463 -25.26 -22.64 2.61
N ILE A 464 -26.24 -21.75 2.79
CA ILE A 464 -27.65 -22.00 2.45
C ILE A 464 -28.02 -21.36 1.12
N LEU A 465 -27.82 -20.04 0.97
CA LEU A 465 -28.20 -19.31 -0.24
C LEU A 465 -27.19 -19.46 -1.39
N ARG A 466 -25.94 -19.82 -1.08
CA ARG A 466 -24.80 -19.94 -2.02
C ARG A 466 -24.64 -18.68 -2.88
N GLY A 467 -24.70 -17.50 -2.24
CA GLY A 467 -24.63 -16.19 -2.90
C GLY A 467 -25.85 -15.80 -3.75
N LYS A 468 -26.90 -16.63 -3.82
CA LYS A 468 -28.09 -16.40 -4.66
C LYS A 468 -29.17 -15.55 -4.00
N ALA A 469 -28.86 -14.83 -2.93
CA ALA A 469 -29.76 -13.84 -2.35
C ALA A 469 -30.27 -12.85 -3.42
N PRO A 470 -31.57 -12.51 -3.49
CA PRO A 470 -32.12 -11.57 -4.48
C PRO A 470 -31.87 -10.09 -4.12
N TRP A 471 -30.88 -9.79 -3.29
CA TRP A 471 -30.50 -8.44 -2.87
C TRP A 471 -28.98 -8.28 -2.83
N THR A 472 -28.52 -7.03 -2.80
CA THR A 472 -27.13 -6.65 -2.62
C THR A 472 -27.05 -5.57 -1.54
N PHE A 473 -26.33 -5.82 -0.45
CA PHE A 473 -26.05 -4.83 0.57
C PHE A 473 -25.06 -3.77 0.08
N LYS A 474 -25.07 -2.59 0.69
CA LYS A 474 -24.19 -1.46 0.35
C LYS A 474 -23.15 -1.19 1.42
N HIS A 475 -22.05 -0.57 1.03
CA HIS A 475 -21.09 0.02 1.97
C HIS A 475 -21.61 1.39 2.43
N PRO A 476 -21.67 1.67 3.75
CA PRO A 476 -22.38 2.85 4.28
C PRO A 476 -21.62 4.17 4.09
N SER A 477 -20.28 4.12 4.07
CA SER A 477 -19.40 5.28 4.00
C SER A 477 -18.00 4.87 3.51
N THR A 478 -17.11 5.85 3.33
CA THR A 478 -15.67 5.62 3.25
C THR A 478 -15.08 5.25 4.61
N ASP A 479 -13.91 4.62 4.61
CA ASP A 479 -13.18 4.18 5.81
C ASP A 479 -12.75 5.34 6.72
N ALA A 480 -12.29 6.45 6.12
CA ALA A 480 -11.99 7.69 6.84
C ALA A 480 -13.21 8.20 7.63
N ALA A 481 -14.38 8.25 6.98
CA ALA A 481 -15.62 8.76 7.57
C ALA A 481 -16.25 7.82 8.62
N ALA A 482 -15.80 6.57 8.73
CA ALA A 482 -16.21 5.66 9.80
C ALA A 482 -15.55 5.99 11.15
N THR A 483 -14.49 6.82 11.16
CA THR A 483 -13.74 7.20 12.36
C THR A 483 -14.56 8.14 13.25
N LYS A 484 -14.79 7.75 14.51
CA LYS A 484 -15.48 8.59 15.51
C LYS A 484 -14.52 9.58 16.16
N LYS A 485 -15.06 10.57 16.86
CA LYS A 485 -14.25 11.43 17.74
C LYS A 485 -13.70 10.62 18.91
N ALA A 486 -12.50 10.97 19.33
CA ALA A 486 -11.79 10.39 20.45
C ALA A 486 -12.46 10.64 21.81
N SER A 487 -13.41 11.58 21.90
CA SER A 487 -14.29 11.79 23.04
C SER A 487 -15.46 10.78 23.13
N GLU A 488 -15.76 10.07 22.04
CA GLU A 488 -16.81 9.05 21.96
C GLU A 488 -16.26 7.62 22.11
N CYS A 489 -14.95 7.49 22.37
CA CYS A 489 -14.22 6.22 22.32
C CYS A 489 -13.31 6.04 23.54
N GLU A 490 -13.19 4.80 24.00
CA GLU A 490 -12.26 4.43 25.06
C GLU A 490 -10.82 4.32 24.50
N PRO A 491 -9.82 4.94 25.15
CA PRO A 491 -8.41 4.62 24.90
C PRO A 491 -8.12 3.13 25.07
N ILE A 492 -7.18 2.61 24.28
CA ILE A 492 -6.74 1.22 24.36
C ILE A 492 -5.31 1.19 24.91
N GLU A 493 -5.14 0.56 26.07
CA GLU A 493 -3.82 0.28 26.64
C GLU A 493 -3.27 -1.02 26.04
N TYR A 494 -2.19 -0.90 25.26
CA TYR A 494 -1.50 -2.04 24.68
C TYR A 494 -0.36 -2.51 25.59
N PRO A 495 -0.15 -3.84 25.75
CA PRO A 495 1.03 -4.36 26.42
C PRO A 495 2.31 -3.85 25.76
N LYS A 496 3.37 -3.69 26.56
CA LYS A 496 4.71 -3.43 26.02
C LYS A 496 5.19 -4.67 25.24
N PRO A 497 5.88 -4.50 24.10
CA PRO A 497 6.56 -5.61 23.43
C PRO A 497 7.54 -6.34 24.35
N ASP A 498 7.64 -7.66 24.20
CA ASP A 498 8.54 -8.50 25.00
C ASP A 498 9.93 -8.67 24.37
N GLY A 499 10.07 -8.39 23.06
CA GLY A 499 11.29 -8.62 22.28
C GLY A 499 11.45 -10.07 21.80
N GLU A 500 10.51 -10.95 22.12
CA GLU A 500 10.51 -12.38 21.76
C GLU A 500 9.39 -12.71 20.77
N LEU A 501 8.13 -12.58 21.18
CA LEU A 501 6.95 -12.76 20.32
C LEU A 501 6.48 -11.44 19.71
N SER A 502 6.73 -10.31 20.38
CA SER A 502 6.29 -8.98 19.99
C SER A 502 7.42 -7.94 20.02
N PHE A 503 7.42 -7.01 19.06
CA PHE A 503 8.50 -6.04 18.86
C PHE A 503 7.99 -4.60 18.89
N ASP A 504 8.86 -3.65 19.23
CA ASP A 504 8.59 -2.24 18.97
C ASP A 504 8.53 -1.97 17.45
N LEU A 505 7.86 -0.89 17.08
CA LEU A 505 7.58 -0.59 15.67
C LEU A 505 8.86 -0.34 14.86
N LEU A 506 9.87 0.33 15.42
CA LEU A 506 11.07 0.70 14.67
C LEU A 506 11.99 -0.50 14.43
N THR A 507 12.11 -1.42 15.39
CA THR A 507 12.74 -2.73 15.19
C THR A 507 12.09 -3.50 14.04
N ASN A 508 10.77 -3.46 13.92
CA ASN A 508 10.07 -4.10 12.81
C ASN A 508 10.22 -3.33 11.49
N VAL A 509 10.17 -1.99 11.48
CA VAL A 509 10.44 -1.16 10.29
C VAL A 509 11.81 -1.47 9.68
N ALA A 510 12.84 -1.68 10.50
CA ALA A 510 14.16 -2.09 10.01
C ALA A 510 14.13 -3.41 9.21
N ARG A 511 13.24 -4.36 9.56
CA ARG A 511 13.04 -5.63 8.83
C ARG A 511 12.30 -5.49 7.50
N THR A 512 11.79 -4.30 7.16
CA THR A 512 11.22 -4.01 5.83
C THR A 512 12.29 -3.66 4.79
N GLY A 513 13.51 -3.34 5.26
CA GLY A 513 14.58 -2.76 4.44
C GLY A 513 14.22 -1.41 3.82
N THR A 514 13.16 -0.73 4.27
CA THR A 514 12.70 0.52 3.64
C THR A 514 13.70 1.64 3.80
N ASN A 515 13.95 2.37 2.72
CA ASN A 515 14.77 3.58 2.73
C ASN A 515 14.33 4.58 1.65
N HIS A 516 14.60 5.86 1.89
CA HIS A 516 14.41 6.98 0.96
C HIS A 516 15.52 8.00 1.20
N GLU A 517 15.91 8.78 0.19
CA GLU A 517 16.76 9.97 0.34
C GLU A 517 16.09 10.97 1.32
N GLU A 518 16.85 11.48 2.30
CA GLU A 518 16.31 12.36 3.35
C GLU A 518 16.02 13.79 2.83
N ASP A 519 16.86 14.25 1.89
CA ASP A 519 16.74 15.55 1.25
C ASP A 519 15.96 15.43 -0.07
N GLN A 520 14.69 15.05 0.00
CA GLN A 520 13.77 15.05 -1.14
C GLN A 520 12.39 15.61 -0.75
N PRO A 521 11.54 16.02 -1.72
CA PRO A 521 10.17 16.41 -1.45
C PRO A 521 9.39 15.31 -0.71
N VAL A 522 8.68 15.68 0.35
CA VAL A 522 7.92 14.71 1.16
C VAL A 522 6.73 14.17 0.35
N HIS A 523 6.84 12.95 -0.14
CA HIS A 523 5.82 12.27 -0.96
C HIS A 523 4.47 12.04 -0.26
N LEU A 524 4.38 12.37 1.04
CA LEU A 524 3.18 12.36 1.86
C LEU A 524 2.67 13.81 1.97
N GLN A 525 2.02 14.26 0.90
CA GLN A 525 1.71 15.67 0.71
C GLN A 525 0.60 16.10 1.68
N VAL A 526 0.87 17.16 2.44
CA VAL A 526 -0.06 17.87 3.33
C VAL A 526 0.20 19.36 3.13
N GLU A 527 -0.81 20.09 2.64
CA GLU A 527 -0.66 21.51 2.22
C GLU A 527 -0.27 22.44 3.38
N ASP A 528 -0.85 22.23 4.56
CA ASP A 528 -0.61 23.05 5.75
C ASP A 528 -0.58 22.16 6.99
N TRP A 529 0.63 21.89 7.49
CA TRP A 529 0.85 20.99 8.62
C TRP A 529 0.30 21.54 9.94
N VAL A 530 0.13 22.86 10.06
CA VAL A 530 -0.47 23.50 11.25
C VAL A 530 -1.97 23.30 11.23
N LYS A 531 -2.63 23.60 10.11
CA LYS A 531 -4.08 23.34 9.95
C LYS A 531 -4.42 21.84 10.08
N HIS A 532 -3.57 20.97 9.54
CA HIS A 532 -3.72 19.52 9.73
C HIS A 532 -3.71 19.15 11.21
N ALA A 533 -2.72 19.62 11.98
CA ALA A 533 -2.65 19.37 13.42
C ALA A 533 -3.87 19.94 14.18
N GLU A 534 -4.33 21.14 13.80
CA GLU A 534 -5.52 21.79 14.38
C GLU A 534 -6.82 21.04 14.10
N ALA A 535 -6.94 20.37 12.95
CA ALA A 535 -8.12 19.57 12.59
C ALA A 535 -8.05 18.13 13.16
N ALA A 536 -6.90 17.45 13.02
CA ALA A 536 -6.75 16.04 13.35
C ALA A 536 -6.52 15.78 14.85
N TYR A 537 -5.74 16.61 15.54
CA TYR A 537 -5.35 16.32 16.93
C TYR A 537 -6.48 16.49 17.97
N PRO A 538 -7.30 17.56 17.94
CA PRO A 538 -8.35 17.74 18.95
C PRO A 538 -9.40 16.63 18.93
N ASP A 539 -9.94 16.33 17.74
CA ASP A 539 -11.04 15.39 17.55
C ASP A 539 -10.59 13.93 17.48
N TYR A 540 -9.43 13.62 16.88
CA TYR A 540 -9.00 12.23 16.62
C TYR A 540 -7.70 11.85 17.34
N LYS A 541 -7.12 12.74 18.15
CA LYS A 541 -5.88 12.52 18.92
C LYS A 541 -4.73 12.01 18.07
N GLY A 542 -4.63 12.52 16.84
CA GLY A 542 -3.55 12.21 15.91
C GLY A 542 -3.51 10.75 15.49
N ILE A 543 -4.64 10.20 15.01
CA ILE A 543 -4.80 8.79 14.63
C ILE A 543 -3.73 8.29 13.65
N GLU A 544 -3.09 9.20 12.91
CA GLU A 544 -2.00 8.92 11.96
C GLU A 544 -0.81 8.22 12.66
N ASN A 545 -0.55 8.55 13.94
CA ASN A 545 0.52 7.91 14.71
C ASN A 545 0.17 6.50 15.24
N ARG A 546 -1.07 6.02 15.03
CA ARG A 546 -1.53 4.67 15.38
C ARG A 546 -1.84 3.82 14.16
N PHE A 547 -2.48 4.38 13.13
CA PHE A 547 -2.79 3.62 11.92
C PHE A 547 -1.55 3.34 11.07
N CYS A 548 -0.48 4.15 11.20
CA CYS A 548 0.69 4.04 10.37
C CYS A 548 1.55 2.83 10.78
N PRO A 549 1.69 1.80 9.92
CA PRO A 549 2.47 0.60 10.22
C PRO A 549 3.99 0.81 10.16
N ALA A 550 4.47 2.07 10.20
CA ALA A 550 5.89 2.40 10.13
C ALA A 550 6.33 3.68 10.88
N GLY A 551 5.48 4.26 11.75
CA GLY A 551 5.89 5.38 12.60
C GLY A 551 6.29 6.65 11.83
N VAL A 552 5.66 6.87 10.68
CA VAL A 552 5.95 8.03 9.80
C VAL A 552 5.39 9.33 10.38
N TYR A 553 4.27 9.28 11.09
CA TYR A 553 3.57 10.45 11.60
C TYR A 553 3.75 10.59 13.10
N GLU A 554 4.21 11.76 13.55
CA GLU A 554 4.42 12.08 14.96
C GLU A 554 3.73 13.38 15.37
N TYR A 555 3.31 13.42 16.64
CA TYR A 555 2.73 14.60 17.29
C TYR A 555 3.58 14.95 18.51
N ILE A 556 4.59 15.79 18.27
CA ILE A 556 5.61 16.17 19.26
C ILE A 556 5.04 17.29 20.13
N ASP A 557 5.32 17.28 21.44
CA ASP A 557 4.92 18.36 22.35
C ASP A 557 5.51 19.71 21.92
N ASP A 558 4.64 20.70 21.75
CA ASP A 558 5.02 22.07 21.40
C ASP A 558 4.01 23.06 22.01
N GLU A 559 4.42 23.73 23.09
CA GLU A 559 3.63 24.74 23.81
C GLU A 559 3.26 25.96 22.94
N LYS A 560 3.90 26.15 21.78
CA LYS A 560 3.58 27.23 20.84
C LYS A 560 2.49 26.86 19.85
N SER A 561 2.16 25.58 19.73
CA SER A 561 1.07 25.11 18.88
C SER A 561 -0.29 25.35 19.54
N ALA A 562 -1.29 25.76 18.76
CA ALA A 562 -2.66 25.97 19.23
C ALA A 562 -3.29 24.72 19.87
N VAL A 563 -2.81 23.52 19.49
CA VAL A 563 -3.26 22.23 20.03
C VAL A 563 -2.24 21.57 20.99
N GLY A 564 -1.19 22.30 21.38
CA GLY A 564 -0.10 21.80 22.22
C GLY A 564 0.82 20.77 21.55
N LYS A 565 0.61 20.47 20.27
CA LYS A 565 1.36 19.49 19.48
C LYS A 565 1.78 20.03 18.12
N ARG A 566 3.01 19.71 17.71
CA ARG A 566 3.51 19.92 16.35
C ARG A 566 3.45 18.60 15.58
N PHE A 567 2.77 18.61 14.44
CA PHE A 567 2.76 17.50 13.49
C PHE A 567 4.11 17.38 12.77
N GLN A 568 4.59 16.15 12.57
CA GLN A 568 5.83 15.86 11.87
C GLN A 568 5.69 14.61 11.01
N ILE A 569 6.28 14.66 9.80
CA ILE A 569 6.38 13.54 8.87
C ILE A 569 7.84 13.09 8.72
N ASN A 570 8.10 11.85 9.11
CA ASN A 570 9.34 11.09 8.97
C ASN A 570 9.24 10.19 7.72
N ALA A 571 9.20 10.83 6.55
CA ALA A 571 8.85 10.19 5.27
C ALA A 571 9.75 9.01 4.88
N GLN A 572 11.01 9.00 5.35
CA GLN A 572 11.98 7.95 5.06
C GLN A 572 11.57 6.55 5.57
N ASN A 573 10.68 6.48 6.57
CA ASN A 573 10.14 5.22 7.09
C ASN A 573 8.96 4.66 6.25
N CYS A 574 8.53 5.35 5.19
CA CYS A 574 7.25 5.05 4.55
C CYS A 574 7.26 3.72 3.75
N ILE A 575 6.66 2.68 4.30
CA ILE A 575 6.55 1.37 3.61
C ILE A 575 5.49 1.31 2.49
N HIS A 576 5.12 2.45 1.90
CA HIS A 576 4.20 2.58 0.76
C HIS A 576 2.79 1.96 0.94
N CYS A 577 2.40 1.63 2.18
CA CYS A 577 1.19 0.83 2.48
C CYS A 577 -0.15 1.45 2.05
N LYS A 578 -0.19 2.76 1.76
CA LYS A 578 -1.37 3.60 1.39
C LYS A 578 -2.40 3.89 2.50
N THR A 579 -2.27 3.32 3.69
CA THR A 579 -3.22 3.52 4.81
C THR A 579 -3.53 4.99 5.13
N CYS A 580 -2.54 5.88 5.04
CA CYS A 580 -2.70 7.29 5.39
C CYS A 580 -3.71 8.03 4.51
N ASP A 581 -3.61 7.88 3.19
CA ASP A 581 -4.53 8.48 2.22
C ASP A 581 -5.98 7.95 2.43
N ILE A 582 -6.11 6.65 2.74
CA ILE A 582 -7.39 5.98 2.96
C ILE A 582 -8.06 6.35 4.29
N LYS A 583 -7.31 6.36 5.40
CA LYS A 583 -7.87 6.36 6.77
C LYS A 583 -7.87 7.73 7.44
N VAL A 584 -7.08 8.70 6.98
CA VAL A 584 -7.03 10.01 7.62
C VAL A 584 -8.40 10.69 7.59
N PRO A 585 -9.03 11.02 8.75
CA PRO A 585 -10.41 11.51 8.79
C PRO A 585 -10.61 12.86 8.08
N THR A 586 -9.57 13.69 8.06
CA THR A 586 -9.52 15.00 7.40
C THR A 586 -9.38 14.92 5.87
N GLN A 587 -8.98 13.76 5.32
CA GLN A 587 -8.80 13.51 3.88
C GLN A 587 -7.90 14.55 3.16
N ASP A 588 -6.90 15.06 3.87
CA ASP A 588 -5.94 16.09 3.44
C ASP A 588 -4.50 15.57 3.26
N ILE A 589 -4.22 14.30 3.60
CA ILE A 589 -2.99 13.61 3.21
C ILE A 589 -3.17 13.02 1.80
N ASN A 590 -2.27 13.35 0.87
CA ASN A 590 -2.24 12.75 -0.45
C ASN A 590 -0.92 12.00 -0.67
N TRP A 591 -0.99 10.67 -0.82
CA TRP A 591 0.16 9.83 -1.10
C TRP A 591 0.54 9.94 -2.58
N GLN A 592 1.76 10.42 -2.86
CA GLN A 592 2.40 10.36 -4.17
C GLN A 592 3.59 9.41 -4.13
N VAL A 593 4.14 9.11 -5.30
CA VAL A 593 5.38 8.36 -5.41
C VAL A 593 6.55 9.22 -4.91
N PRO A 594 7.50 8.68 -4.12
CA PRO A 594 8.83 9.29 -3.96
C PRO A 594 9.67 9.07 -5.22
N GLN A 595 10.97 9.34 -5.14
CA GLN A 595 11.90 8.92 -6.19
C GLN A 595 11.80 7.41 -6.45
N GLY A 596 11.88 7.03 -7.72
CA GLY A 596 11.89 5.63 -8.12
C GLY A 596 13.07 4.85 -7.53
N GLY A 597 12.83 3.58 -7.21
CA GLY A 597 13.79 2.70 -6.54
C GLY A 597 13.64 2.66 -5.01
N GLU A 598 13.05 3.70 -4.43
CA GLU A 598 12.87 3.85 -2.98
C GLU A 598 11.61 3.16 -2.45
N GLY A 599 11.55 3.00 -1.12
CA GLY A 599 10.50 2.28 -0.41
C GLY A 599 11.00 0.96 0.19
N PRO A 600 10.08 0.02 0.52
CA PRO A 600 10.43 -1.30 1.04
C PRO A 600 11.36 -2.12 0.15
N GLN A 601 12.18 -2.95 0.80
CA GLN A 601 13.00 -3.97 0.15
C GLN A 601 12.55 -5.34 0.64
N TYR A 602 11.28 -5.67 0.35
CA TYR A 602 10.65 -6.84 0.93
C TYR A 602 11.20 -8.17 0.39
N THR A 603 11.49 -9.08 1.32
CA THR A 603 11.92 -10.46 1.05
C THR A 603 11.00 -11.45 1.77
N LEU A 604 10.70 -12.58 1.10
CA LEU A 604 9.80 -13.63 1.57
C LEU A 604 8.33 -13.17 1.81
N THR A 605 7.90 -12.09 1.17
CA THR A 605 6.62 -11.38 1.40
C THR A 605 5.48 -11.66 0.43
#